data_AF-A0A9D7NMJ4-F1
#
_entry.id   AF-A0A9D7NMJ4-F1
#
_cell.length_a   1.000
_cell.length_b   1.000
_cell.length_c   1.000
_cell.angle_alpha   90.00
_cell.angle_beta   90.00
_cell.angle_gamma   90.00
#
_symmetry.space_group_name_H-M   'P 1'
#
loop_
_entity.id
_entity.type
_entity.pdbx_description
1 polymer ?
#
loop_
_entity_poly.entity_id
_entity_poly.type
_entity_poly.pdbx_seq_one_letter_code
_entity_poly.pdbx_strand_id
1 'polypeptide(L)'
;MVRAYPAEVDGAGYKAEVVNLVKSKDQWFRPSDVCVAPDGSVFISDWYDPAVGGHKFGDTGRGRIFRVSAGKKGKKYLPTEAIAGFETEDQLLESLQNPNLAVQAKAANALRSKGSSAEAGLKKLWADENPRVRARALWILGKMKGKPKLMYKPP
;
A
#
# COMPACT_ATOMS: atom_id res chain seq x y z
N MET A 1 11.25 18.97 1.39
CA MET A 1 9.99 18.76 2.14
C MET A 1 9.31 17.52 1.58
N VAL A 2 8.60 16.75 2.40
CA VAL A 2 7.76 15.63 1.97
C VAL A 2 6.30 15.94 2.27
N ARG A 3 5.42 15.70 1.29
CA ARG A 3 3.97 15.99 1.34
C ARG A 3 3.16 14.74 1.04
N ALA A 4 2.02 14.61 1.69
CA ALA A 4 0.95 13.71 1.30
C ALA A 4 -0.19 14.53 0.67
N TYR A 5 -0.91 13.89 -0.24
CA TYR A 5 -2.09 14.44 -0.90
C TYR A 5 -3.26 13.47 -0.74
N PRO A 6 -3.90 13.41 0.44
CA PRO A 6 -5.13 12.63 0.62
C PRO A 6 -6.18 13.15 -0.37
N ALA A 7 -6.69 12.26 -1.21
CA ALA A 7 -7.64 12.60 -2.26
C ALA A 7 -9.04 12.05 -1.94
N GLU A 8 -10.06 12.86 -2.22
CA GLU A 8 -11.47 12.53 -2.08
C GLU A 8 -12.17 12.69 -3.42
N VAL A 9 -13.18 11.85 -3.68
CA VAL A 9 -13.98 11.92 -4.91
C VAL A 9 -14.80 13.21 -4.90
N ASP A 10 -14.75 13.96 -6.00
CA ASP A 10 -15.50 15.21 -6.19
C ASP A 10 -16.17 15.22 -7.56
N GLY A 11 -17.39 14.70 -7.63
CA GLY A 11 -18.11 14.51 -8.88
C GLY A 11 -17.35 13.62 -9.86
N ALA A 12 -17.00 14.16 -11.04
CA ALA A 12 -16.20 13.47 -12.05
C ALA A 12 -14.68 13.58 -11.82
N GLY A 13 -14.22 14.24 -10.75
CA GLY A 13 -12.82 14.47 -10.42
C GLY A 13 -12.46 14.10 -8.98
N TYR A 14 -11.37 14.69 -8.49
CA TYR A 14 -10.90 14.54 -7.11
C TYR A 14 -10.53 15.88 -6.50
N LYS A 15 -10.83 16.07 -5.22
CA LYS A 15 -10.25 17.11 -4.36
C LYS A 15 -9.10 16.49 -3.57
N ALA A 16 -8.07 17.28 -3.27
CA ALA A 16 -6.98 16.83 -2.42
C ALA A 16 -6.50 17.94 -1.49
N GLU A 17 -6.12 17.58 -0.27
CA GLU A 17 -5.49 18.48 0.69
C GLU A 17 -3.96 18.30 0.66
N VAL A 18 -3.21 19.38 0.89
CA VAL A 18 -1.75 19.30 1.05
C VAL A 18 -1.38 19.09 2.52
N VAL A 19 -0.92 17.89 2.85
CA VAL A 19 -0.43 17.57 4.20
C VAL A 19 1.09 17.55 4.20
N ASN A 20 1.72 18.45 4.96
CA ASN A 20 3.18 18.49 5.08
C ASN A 20 3.65 17.45 6.11
N LEU A 21 4.17 16.31 5.66
CA LEU A 21 4.65 15.23 6.52
C LEU A 21 6.01 15.56 7.15
N VAL A 22 6.96 16.06 6.35
CA VAL A 22 8.31 16.39 6.80
C VAL A 22 8.76 17.72 6.22
N LYS A 23 9.12 18.65 7.11
CA LYS A 23 9.79 19.90 6.75
C LYS A 23 11.17 19.93 7.40
N SER A 24 12.21 20.02 6.57
CA SER A 24 13.58 20.20 7.03
C SER A 24 14.00 21.66 6.90
N LYS A 25 14.86 22.14 7.80
CA LYS A 25 15.57 23.42 7.68
C LYS A 25 16.91 23.27 6.96
N ASP A 26 17.36 22.04 6.79
CA ASP A 26 18.61 21.72 6.11
C ASP A 26 18.43 21.81 4.60
N GLN A 27 19.30 22.61 3.96
CA GLN A 27 19.26 22.91 2.54
C GLN A 27 19.61 21.71 1.66
N TRP A 28 20.32 20.73 2.20
CA TRP A 28 20.73 19.52 1.50
C TRP A 28 19.71 18.38 1.68
N PHE A 29 18.57 18.64 2.33
CA PHE A 29 17.46 17.68 2.37
C PHE A 29 16.86 17.49 0.96
N ARG A 30 17.01 16.27 0.44
CA ARG A 30 16.65 15.79 -0.90
C ARG A 30 15.95 14.43 -0.78
N PRO A 31 14.68 14.42 -0.32
CA PRO A 31 13.91 13.19 -0.26
C PRO A 31 13.78 12.60 -1.68
N SER A 32 14.15 11.34 -1.84
CA SER A 32 14.23 10.67 -3.15
C SER A 32 13.17 9.59 -3.33
N ASP A 33 12.78 8.89 -2.25
CA ASP A 33 11.74 7.87 -2.28
C ASP A 33 11.00 7.77 -0.94
N VAL A 34 9.81 7.16 -0.97
CA VAL A 34 9.00 6.85 0.21
C VAL A 34 8.43 5.43 0.13
N CYS A 35 8.36 4.74 1.26
CA CYS A 35 7.64 3.47 1.35
C CYS A 35 6.88 3.34 2.66
N VAL A 36 5.73 2.67 2.61
CA VAL A 36 4.91 2.42 3.80
C VAL A 36 5.33 1.08 4.42
N ALA A 37 5.71 1.12 5.69
CA ALA A 37 6.06 -0.05 6.47
C ALA A 37 4.81 -0.90 6.80
N PRO A 38 4.99 -2.18 7.14
CA PRO A 38 3.90 -3.04 7.62
C PRO A 38 3.09 -2.46 8.79
N ASP A 39 3.72 -1.61 9.62
CA ASP A 39 3.05 -0.92 10.71
C ASP A 39 2.52 0.48 10.34
N GLY A 40 2.32 0.76 9.05
CA GLY A 40 1.73 2.02 8.59
C GLY A 40 2.62 3.25 8.77
N SER A 41 3.81 3.12 9.37
CA SER A 41 4.81 4.18 9.34
C SER A 41 5.37 4.37 7.93
N VAL A 42 5.83 5.57 7.61
CA VAL A 42 6.39 5.92 6.31
C VAL A 42 7.90 6.07 6.45
N PHE A 43 8.66 5.28 5.70
CA PHE A 43 10.08 5.53 5.49
C PHE A 43 10.28 6.51 4.36
N ILE A 44 11.26 7.40 4.52
CA ILE A 44 11.66 8.39 3.53
C ILE A 44 13.17 8.24 3.36
N SER A 45 13.62 7.97 2.14
CA SER A 45 15.03 8.06 1.79
C SER A 45 15.38 9.48 1.38
N ASP A 46 16.56 9.93 1.78
CA ASP A 46 17.09 11.24 1.46
C ASP A 46 18.54 11.09 1.01
N TRP A 47 18.84 11.58 -0.18
CA TRP A 47 20.18 11.50 -0.76
C TRP A 47 21.16 12.49 -0.10
N TYR A 48 20.71 13.53 0.61
CA TYR A 48 21.62 14.48 1.25
C TYR A 48 22.67 15.07 0.28
N ASP A 49 22.23 15.80 -0.75
CA ASP A 49 23.11 16.36 -1.79
C ASP A 49 23.11 17.90 -1.76
N PRO A 50 24.28 18.57 -1.74
CA PRO A 50 24.38 20.03 -1.86
C PRO A 50 23.85 20.61 -3.17
N ALA A 51 23.76 19.83 -4.24
CA ALA A 51 23.44 20.33 -5.57
C ALA A 51 22.05 19.90 -6.09
N VAL A 52 21.64 20.47 -7.23
CA VAL A 52 20.37 20.17 -7.93
C VAL A 52 20.63 20.05 -9.43
N GLY A 53 20.12 18.97 -10.05
CA GLY A 53 20.19 18.71 -11.50
C GLY A 53 21.18 17.60 -11.90
N GLY A 54 20.82 16.83 -12.93
CA GLY A 54 21.42 15.52 -13.27
C GLY A 54 22.90 15.48 -13.69
N HIS A 55 23.61 16.61 -13.67
CA HIS A 55 25.03 16.69 -14.07
C HIS A 55 25.98 17.19 -12.97
N LYS A 56 25.47 17.49 -11.78
CA LYS A 56 26.29 18.02 -10.67
C LYS A 56 25.91 17.39 -9.34
N PHE A 57 25.86 16.06 -9.24
CA PHE A 57 25.75 15.42 -7.93
C PHE A 57 27.04 15.71 -7.13
N GLY A 58 26.92 16.28 -5.93
CA GLY A 58 28.08 16.74 -5.15
C GLY A 58 28.54 15.74 -4.10
N ASP A 59 27.60 14.98 -3.52
CA ASP A 59 27.87 13.97 -2.50
C ASP A 59 27.20 12.63 -2.88
N THR A 60 28.02 11.60 -3.12
CA THR A 60 27.56 10.23 -3.41
C THR A 60 27.66 9.30 -2.20
N GLY A 61 28.28 9.75 -1.11
CA GLY A 61 28.64 8.90 0.02
C GLY A 61 27.69 9.02 1.21
N ARG A 62 26.83 10.03 1.21
CA ARG A 62 25.94 10.32 2.34
C ARG A 62 24.48 10.21 1.94
N GLY A 63 23.66 9.98 2.96
CA GLY A 63 22.21 9.87 2.83
C GLY A 63 21.60 9.69 4.22
N ARG A 64 20.28 9.80 4.30
CA ARG A 64 19.52 9.66 5.54
C ARG A 64 18.27 8.83 5.27
N ILE A 65 17.86 8.05 6.26
CA ILE A 65 16.57 7.38 6.28
C ILE A 65 15.76 7.96 7.44
N PHE A 66 14.62 8.56 7.12
CA PHE A 66 13.66 9.00 8.12
C PHE A 66 12.54 7.98 8.24
N ARG A 67 12.05 7.76 9.46
CA ARG A 67 10.83 7.01 9.72
C ARG A 67 9.80 7.92 10.37
N VAL A 68 8.69 8.13 9.69
CA VAL A 68 7.57 8.94 10.14
C VAL A 68 6.47 8.00 10.60
N SER A 69 6.13 8.01 11.89
CA SER A 69 5.04 7.22 12.44
C SER A 69 3.97 8.14 13.01
N ALA A 70 2.70 7.78 12.85
CA ALA A 70 1.65 8.36 13.66
C ALA A 70 1.86 7.98 15.15
N GLY A 71 1.38 8.81 16.07
CA GLY A 71 1.51 8.58 17.51
C GLY A 71 2.42 9.59 18.23
N LYS A 72 2.17 9.76 19.54
CA LYS A 72 3.07 10.51 20.43
C LYS A 72 4.43 9.79 20.47
N LYS A 73 5.54 10.50 20.68
CA LYS A 73 6.86 9.89 20.99
C LYS A 73 6.64 8.76 22.02
N GLY A 74 6.98 7.53 21.65
CA GLY A 74 6.83 6.34 22.51
C GLY A 74 5.53 5.54 22.37
N LYS A 75 4.55 5.96 21.55
CA LYS A 75 3.38 5.14 21.22
C LYS A 75 3.50 4.60 19.80
N LYS A 76 3.59 3.27 19.66
CA LYS A 76 3.57 2.60 18.37
C LYS A 76 2.18 2.78 17.74
N TYR A 77 2.08 3.51 16.64
CA TYR A 77 0.98 3.31 15.71
C TYR A 77 1.24 1.98 15.02
N LEU A 78 0.54 0.95 15.48
CA LEU A 78 0.39 -0.30 14.77
C LEU A 78 -0.96 -0.19 14.07
N PRO A 79 -1.10 -0.45 12.76
CA PRO A 79 -2.37 -0.74 12.15
C PRO A 79 -2.75 -2.09 12.76
N THR A 80 -3.49 -2.03 13.86
CA THR A 80 -3.79 -3.14 14.76
C THR A 80 -4.84 -4.07 14.17
N GLU A 81 -4.81 -4.35 12.88
CA GLU A 81 -5.56 -5.49 12.37
C GLU A 81 -4.70 -6.73 12.54
N ALA A 82 -5.13 -7.60 13.46
CA ALA A 82 -4.49 -8.88 13.67
C ALA A 82 -4.37 -9.61 12.33
N ILE A 83 -3.20 -10.16 12.06
CA ILE A 83 -3.01 -11.03 10.90
C ILE A 83 -3.80 -12.31 11.18
N ALA A 84 -4.87 -12.54 10.44
CA ALA A 84 -5.74 -13.70 10.60
C ALA A 84 -4.98 -15.04 10.46
N GLY A 85 -3.92 -15.04 9.63
CA GLY A 85 -3.05 -16.19 9.39
C GLY A 85 -2.90 -16.47 7.91
N PHE A 86 -2.15 -17.52 7.56
CA PHE A 86 -1.93 -17.91 6.16
C PHE A 86 -2.10 -19.41 5.91
N GLU A 87 -2.63 -20.16 6.88
CA GLU A 87 -2.68 -21.62 6.83
C GLU A 87 -3.99 -22.10 6.18
N THR A 88 -5.13 -21.53 6.58
CA THR A 88 -6.44 -21.92 6.07
C THR A 88 -6.90 -20.97 4.95
N GLU A 89 -7.82 -21.45 4.11
CA GLU A 89 -8.40 -20.60 3.06
C GLU A 89 -9.15 -19.40 3.63
N ASP A 90 -9.92 -19.58 4.71
CA ASP A 90 -10.64 -18.50 5.38
C ASP A 90 -9.68 -17.43 5.91
N GLN A 91 -8.58 -17.84 6.55
CA GLN A 91 -7.54 -16.91 7.02
C GLN A 91 -6.89 -16.14 5.88
N LEU A 92 -6.71 -16.77 4.72
CA LEU A 92 -6.17 -16.12 3.53
C LEU A 92 -7.15 -15.09 2.94
N LEU A 93 -8.44 -15.42 2.90
CA LEU A 93 -9.50 -14.51 2.43
C LEU A 93 -9.66 -13.31 3.38
N GLU A 94 -9.54 -13.52 4.68
CA GLU A 94 -9.52 -12.44 5.68
C GLU A 94 -8.24 -11.60 5.55
N SER A 95 -7.07 -12.24 5.43
CA SER A 95 -5.79 -11.55 5.26
C SER A 95 -5.70 -10.75 3.95
N LEU A 96 -6.45 -11.14 2.91
CA LEU A 96 -6.57 -10.36 1.67
C LEU A 96 -7.28 -9.01 1.88
N GLN A 97 -8.11 -8.89 2.92
CA GLN A 97 -8.84 -7.67 3.25
C GLN A 97 -8.00 -6.70 4.09
N ASN A 98 -6.97 -7.21 4.77
CA ASN A 98 -6.09 -6.43 5.64
C ASN A 98 -5.50 -5.20 4.91
N PRO A 99 -5.39 -4.01 5.54
CA PRO A 99 -4.84 -2.80 4.91
C PRO A 99 -3.34 -2.87 4.61
N ASN A 100 -2.61 -3.81 5.21
CA ASN A 100 -1.17 -4.00 5.01
C ASN A 100 -0.86 -4.69 3.68
N LEU A 101 -0.09 -4.01 2.81
CA LEU A 101 0.27 -4.51 1.49
C LEU A 101 1.08 -5.82 1.51
N ALA A 102 1.94 -6.01 2.51
CA ALA A 102 2.73 -7.25 2.63
C ALA A 102 1.84 -8.45 3.01
N VAL A 103 0.89 -8.23 3.93
CA VAL A 103 -0.12 -9.25 4.30
C VAL A 103 -0.99 -9.59 3.10
N GLN A 104 -1.49 -8.57 2.38
CA GLN A 104 -2.26 -8.74 1.15
C GLN A 104 -1.48 -9.54 0.09
N ALA A 105 -0.21 -9.18 -0.16
CA ALA A 105 0.60 -9.84 -1.17
C ALA A 105 0.85 -11.31 -0.84
N LYS A 106 1.15 -11.61 0.44
CA LYS A 106 1.33 -12.98 0.91
C LYS A 106 0.03 -13.79 0.78
N ALA A 107 -1.10 -13.23 1.21
CA ALA A 107 -2.40 -13.87 1.07
C ALA A 107 -2.78 -14.12 -0.40
N ALA A 108 -2.61 -13.11 -1.24
CA ALA A 108 -2.91 -13.20 -2.68
C ALA A 108 -2.06 -14.26 -3.39
N ASN A 109 -0.77 -14.37 -3.06
CA ASN A 109 0.09 -15.39 -3.63
C ASN A 109 -0.34 -16.80 -3.20
N ALA A 110 -0.67 -17.00 -1.92
CA ALA A 110 -1.15 -18.29 -1.43
C ALA A 110 -2.50 -18.69 -2.04
N LEU A 111 -3.45 -17.75 -2.17
CA LEU A 111 -4.75 -17.99 -2.83
C LEU A 111 -4.58 -18.33 -4.32
N ARG A 112 -3.63 -17.68 -5.02
CA ARG A 112 -3.31 -18.05 -6.41
C ARG A 112 -2.76 -19.46 -6.52
N SER A 113 -1.87 -19.86 -5.61
CA SER A 113 -1.30 -21.21 -5.59
C SER A 113 -2.34 -22.29 -5.32
N LYS A 114 -3.40 -21.98 -4.56
CA LYS A 114 -4.55 -22.88 -4.33
C LYS A 114 -5.40 -23.14 -5.58
N GLY A 115 -5.32 -22.27 -6.59
CA GLY A 115 -6.09 -22.42 -7.83
C GLY A 115 -7.60 -22.48 -7.57
N SER A 116 -8.34 -23.25 -8.37
CA SER A 116 -9.82 -23.28 -8.37
C SER A 116 -10.48 -23.56 -7.02
N SER A 117 -9.78 -24.15 -6.05
CA SER A 117 -10.31 -24.32 -4.69
C SER A 117 -10.69 -23.00 -4.02
N ALA A 118 -9.92 -21.93 -4.25
CA ALA A 118 -10.14 -20.61 -3.67
C ALA A 118 -11.25 -19.78 -4.36
N GLU A 119 -11.81 -20.27 -5.47
CA GLU A 119 -12.71 -19.50 -6.34
C GLU A 119 -14.02 -19.12 -5.63
N ALA A 120 -14.59 -20.05 -4.87
CA ALA A 120 -15.85 -19.83 -4.15
C ALA A 120 -15.68 -18.71 -3.10
N GLY A 121 -14.59 -18.73 -2.34
CA GLY A 121 -14.27 -17.69 -1.37
C GLY A 121 -14.02 -16.33 -2.01
N LEU A 122 -13.26 -16.28 -3.10
CA LEU A 122 -12.99 -15.05 -3.84
C LEU A 122 -14.26 -14.45 -4.48
N LYS A 123 -15.19 -15.29 -4.96
CA LYS A 123 -16.50 -14.84 -5.47
C LYS A 123 -17.37 -14.23 -4.37
N LYS A 124 -17.26 -14.70 -3.13
CA LYS A 124 -17.91 -14.04 -1.98
C LYS A 124 -17.31 -12.65 -1.74
N LEU A 125 -15.99 -12.52 -1.73
CA LEU A 125 -15.31 -11.22 -1.60
C LEU A 125 -15.58 -10.26 -2.77
N TRP A 126 -15.87 -10.78 -3.96
CA TRP A 126 -16.31 -9.96 -5.09
C TRP A 126 -17.67 -9.27 -4.85
N ALA A 127 -18.52 -9.87 -4.01
CA ALA A 127 -19.82 -9.32 -3.65
C ALA A 127 -19.76 -8.29 -2.49
N ASP A 128 -18.57 -8.00 -1.96
CA ASP A 128 -18.36 -7.07 -0.85
C ASP A 128 -18.77 -5.63 -1.20
N GLU A 129 -19.26 -4.87 -0.21
CA GLU A 129 -19.62 -3.47 -0.39
C GLU A 129 -18.40 -2.58 -0.65
N ASN A 130 -17.24 -2.95 -0.10
CA ASN A 130 -16.00 -2.21 -0.23
C ASN A 130 -15.38 -2.42 -1.62
N PRO A 131 -15.31 -1.37 -2.46
CA PRO A 131 -14.77 -1.50 -3.81
C PRO A 131 -13.31 -1.96 -3.85
N ARG A 132 -12.53 -1.72 -2.78
CA ARG A 132 -11.15 -2.18 -2.69
C ARG A 132 -11.09 -3.69 -2.47
N VAL A 133 -11.96 -4.25 -1.63
CA VAL A 133 -12.05 -5.70 -1.40
C VAL A 133 -12.47 -6.39 -2.70
N ARG A 134 -13.48 -5.87 -3.39
CA ARG A 134 -13.90 -6.36 -4.71
C ARG A 134 -12.76 -6.38 -5.71
N ALA A 135 -12.03 -5.26 -5.85
CA ALA A 135 -10.92 -5.15 -6.78
C ALA A 135 -9.80 -6.16 -6.49
N ARG A 136 -9.48 -6.39 -5.21
CA ARG A 136 -8.48 -7.39 -4.79
C ARG A 136 -8.91 -8.82 -5.14
N ALA A 137 -10.16 -9.17 -4.86
CA ALA A 137 -10.71 -10.48 -5.21
C ALA A 137 -10.71 -10.70 -6.73
N LEU A 138 -11.18 -9.70 -7.49
CA LEU A 138 -11.20 -9.73 -8.95
C LEU A 138 -9.81 -9.90 -9.56
N TRP A 139 -8.80 -9.22 -9.01
CA TRP A 139 -7.42 -9.33 -9.47
C TRP A 139 -6.84 -10.74 -9.35
N ILE A 140 -7.28 -11.51 -8.34
CA ILE A 140 -6.88 -12.90 -8.18
C ILE A 140 -7.69 -13.79 -9.14
N LEU A 141 -9.01 -13.65 -9.15
CA LEU A 141 -9.91 -14.40 -10.03
C LEU A 141 -9.50 -14.30 -11.50
N GLY A 142 -9.17 -13.09 -11.98
CA GLY A 142 -8.75 -12.83 -13.35
C GLY A 142 -7.41 -13.49 -13.75
N LYS A 143 -6.63 -13.99 -12.79
CA LYS A 143 -5.35 -14.67 -13.03
C LYS A 143 -5.42 -16.19 -12.89
N MET A 144 -6.58 -16.75 -12.54
CA MET A 144 -6.77 -18.20 -12.43
C MET A 144 -6.92 -18.83 -13.83
N LYS A 145 -6.27 -19.97 -14.08
CA LYS A 145 -6.35 -20.68 -15.38
C LYS A 145 -7.68 -21.43 -15.47
N GLY A 146 -8.51 -21.19 -16.51
CA GLY A 146 -9.79 -21.92 -16.68
C GLY A 146 -10.93 -21.30 -17.52
N LYS A 147 -10.82 -20.05 -18.02
CA LYS A 147 -11.79 -19.28 -18.87
C LYS A 147 -12.97 -18.61 -18.10
N PRO A 148 -13.76 -17.69 -18.73
CA PRO A 148 -13.49 -16.59 -19.66
C PRO A 148 -13.95 -15.20 -19.13
N LYS A 149 -13.64 -14.12 -19.87
CA LYS A 149 -14.14 -12.71 -19.83
C LYS A 149 -14.79 -12.20 -18.54
N LEU A 150 -14.13 -11.20 -17.94
CA LEU A 150 -14.65 -10.20 -16.99
C LEU A 150 -16.18 -10.01 -17.13
N MET A 151 -16.96 -10.59 -16.22
CA MET A 151 -18.35 -10.21 -16.03
C MET A 151 -18.36 -8.84 -15.37
N TYR A 152 -18.43 -7.80 -16.20
CA TYR A 152 -18.71 -6.45 -15.76
C TYR A 152 -20.05 -6.45 -15.03
N LYS A 153 -20.04 -6.13 -13.74
CA LYS A 153 -21.25 -5.82 -12.97
C LYS A 153 -21.34 -4.28 -12.96
N PRO A 154 -22.24 -3.67 -13.75
CA PRO A 154 -22.45 -2.23 -13.68
C PRO A 154 -22.93 -1.82 -12.28
N PRO A 155 -22.83 -0.52 -11.94
CA PRO A 155 -23.33 0.02 -10.68
C PRO A 155 -24.82 -0.26 -10.45
#